data_AF-A0A930X6N3-F1
#
_entry.id   AF-A0A930X6N3-F1
#
_cell.length_a   1.000
_cell.length_b   1.000
_cell.length_c   1.000
_cell.angle_alpha   90.00
_cell.angle_beta   90.00
_cell.angle_gamma   90.00
#
_symmetry.space_group_name_H-M   'P 1'
#
loop_
_entity.id
_entity.type
_entity.pdbx_description
1 polymer ?
#
loop_
_entity_poly.entity_id
_entity_poly.type
_entity_poly.pdbx_seq_one_letter_code
_entity_poly.pdbx_strand_id
1 'polypeptide(L)'
;MQQKCRLSPAEQQDILAAFMHISEWVRISYLWRPNLRDEKDNHLIELAVAGNATYLVTHNIRDFQTMELRFPGLRVVRPTDITKED
;
A
#
# COMPACT_ATOMS: atom_id res chain seq x y z
N MET A 1 -26.39 9.86 -8.43
CA MET A 1 -25.07 9.42 -7.95
C MET A 1 -24.09 10.54 -8.22
N GLN A 2 -23.46 11.14 -7.20
CA GLN A 2 -22.47 12.21 -7.40
C GLN A 2 -21.23 11.65 -8.10
N GLN A 3 -20.81 12.32 -9.17
CA GLN A 3 -19.54 12.03 -9.84
C GLN A 3 -18.41 12.51 -8.92
N LYS A 4 -17.75 11.57 -8.23
CA LYS A 4 -16.70 11.86 -7.23
C LYS A 4 -15.40 12.39 -7.84
N CYS A 5 -15.21 12.28 -9.16
CA CYS A 5 -14.01 12.70 -9.87
C CYS A 5 -14.39 13.69 -10.98
N ARG A 6 -13.73 14.85 -10.99
CA ARG A 6 -13.97 15.92 -11.99
C ARG A 6 -13.28 15.66 -13.33
N LEU A 7 -12.42 14.64 -13.38
CA LEU A 7 -11.61 14.32 -14.55
C LEU A 7 -12.35 13.38 -15.50
N SER A 8 -12.20 13.63 -16.79
CA SER A 8 -12.60 12.70 -17.84
C SER A 8 -11.78 11.39 -17.76
N PRO A 9 -12.27 10.28 -18.34
CA PRO A 9 -11.52 9.03 -18.38
C PRO A 9 -10.13 9.16 -19.04
N ALA A 10 -9.99 10.05 -20.03
CA ALA A 10 -8.71 10.32 -20.68
C ALA A 10 -7.72 11.00 -19.73
N GLU A 11 -8.16 12.07 -19.04
CA GLU A 11 -7.31 12.77 -18.06
C GLU A 11 -6.90 11.86 -16.89
N GLN A 12 -7.78 10.93 -16.48
CA GLN A 12 -7.43 9.93 -15.46
C GLN A 12 -6.33 8.99 -15.96
N GLN A 13 -6.36 8.58 -17.23
CA GLN A 13 -5.30 7.76 -17.82
C GLN A 13 -4.00 8.53 -17.96
N ASP A 14 -4.05 9.80 -18.37
CA ASP A 14 -2.85 10.63 -18.50
C ASP A 14 -2.13 10.81 -17.17
N ILE A 15 -2.88 11.07 -16.09
CA ILE A 15 -2.32 11.18 -14.74
C ILE A 15 -1.74 9.84 -14.28
N LEU A 16 -2.45 8.73 -14.51
CA LEU A 16 -1.96 7.40 -14.15
C LEU A 16 -0.66 7.06 -14.91
N ALA A 17 -0.60 7.38 -16.21
CA ALA A 17 0.56 7.14 -17.05
C ALA A 17 1.76 8.00 -16.59
N ALA A 18 1.53 9.28 -16.29
CA ALA A 18 2.56 10.16 -15.75
C ALA A 18 3.09 9.67 -14.40
N PHE A 19 2.20 9.19 -13.53
CA PHE A 19 2.59 8.61 -12.24
C PHE A 19 3.40 7.31 -12.41
N MET A 20 2.96 6.41 -13.30
CA MET A 20 3.70 5.18 -13.61
C MET A 20 5.07 5.48 -14.23
N HIS A 21 5.20 6.54 -15.02
CA HIS A 21 6.46 6.94 -15.66
C HIS A 21 7.55 7.30 -14.65
N ILE A 22 7.18 7.92 -13.52
CA ILE A 22 8.12 8.29 -12.44
C ILE A 22 8.28 7.21 -11.36
N SER A 23 7.51 6.12 -11.46
CA SER A 23 7.49 5.05 -10.46
C SER A 23 8.56 3.99 -10.76
N GLU A 24 9.05 3.34 -9.71
CA GLU A 24 9.93 2.18 -9.84
C GLU A 24 9.11 0.88 -9.90
N TRP A 25 9.41 0.03 -10.89
CA TRP A 25 8.76 -1.28 -11.03
C TRP A 25 9.38 -2.30 -10.10
N VAL A 26 8.67 -2.65 -9.03
CA VAL A 26 9.12 -3.66 -8.06
C VAL A 26 8.51 -5.02 -8.41
N ARG A 27 9.36 -6.02 -8.70
CA ARG A 27 8.91 -7.39 -8.98
C ARG A 27 8.75 -8.17 -7.68
N ILE A 28 7.51 -8.33 -7.23
CA ILE A 28 7.19 -9.12 -6.03
C ILE A 28 7.26 -10.60 -6.38
N SER A 29 8.03 -11.38 -5.62
CA SER A 29 8.24 -12.82 -5.84
C SER A 29 8.05 -13.61 -4.55
N TYR A 30 6.99 -13.30 -3.80
CA TYR A 30 6.79 -13.91 -2.49
C TYR A 30 5.56 -14.83 -2.49
N LEU A 31 5.84 -16.07 -2.13
CA LEU A 31 4.91 -17.06 -1.60
C LEU A 31 5.39 -17.34 -0.19
N TRP A 32 5.46 -16.30 0.65
CA TRP A 32 5.80 -16.52 2.04
C TRP A 32 4.63 -17.22 2.74
N ARG A 33 4.94 -17.90 3.84
CA ARG A 33 3.94 -18.55 4.70
C ARG A 33 2.79 -17.58 5.01
N PRO A 34 1.59 -18.10 5.33
CA PRO A 34 0.55 -17.33 6.00
C PRO A 34 1.15 -16.44 7.10
N ASN A 35 1.08 -15.12 6.94
CA ASN A 35 1.64 -14.16 7.90
C ASN A 35 0.53 -13.39 8.62
N LEU A 36 -0.53 -13.03 7.89
CA LEU A 36 -1.73 -12.40 8.40
C LEU A 36 -2.87 -13.41 8.56
N ARG A 37 -3.88 -13.04 9.35
CA ARG A 37 -5.09 -13.84 9.49
C ARG A 37 -5.90 -13.92 8.20
N ASP A 38 -5.96 -12.82 7.44
CA ASP A 38 -6.52 -12.83 6.10
C ASP A 38 -5.39 -13.01 5.09
N GLU A 39 -5.36 -14.19 4.46
CA GLU A 39 -4.39 -14.52 3.43
C GLU A 39 -4.43 -13.55 2.26
N LYS A 40 -5.59 -12.96 1.98
CA LYS A 40 -5.73 -11.99 0.89
C LYS A 40 -4.99 -10.70 1.18
N ASP A 41 -4.63 -10.39 2.41
CA ASP A 41 -3.90 -9.15 2.74
C ASP A 41 -2.38 -9.33 2.76
N ASN A 42 -1.86 -10.57 2.70
CA ASN A 42 -0.42 -10.85 2.77
C ASN A 42 0.36 -10.14 1.65
N HIS A 43 -0.21 -10.04 0.45
CA HIS A 43 0.43 -9.38 -0.69
C HIS A 43 0.75 -7.89 -0.43
N LEU A 44 0.03 -7.22 0.46
CA LEU A 44 0.29 -5.82 0.83
C LEU A 44 1.56 -5.69 1.69
N ILE A 45 1.78 -6.64 2.59
CA ILE A 45 3.01 -6.71 3.39
C ILE A 45 4.18 -7.07 2.49
N GLU A 46 4.01 -8.04 1.61
CA GLU A 46 5.03 -8.44 0.64
C GLU A 46 5.44 -7.28 -0.27
N LEU A 47 4.47 -6.52 -0.80
CA LEU A 47 4.73 -5.31 -1.58
C LEU A 47 5.49 -4.27 -0.77
N ALA A 48 5.07 -3.99 0.47
CA ALA A 48 5.70 -2.99 1.31
C ALA A 48 7.17 -3.37 1.63
N VAL A 49 7.43 -4.63 1.92
CA VAL A 49 8.79 -5.14 2.17
C VAL A 49 9.63 -5.13 0.88
N ALA A 50 9.07 -5.59 -0.25
CA ALA A 50 9.75 -5.60 -1.54
C ALA A 50 10.14 -4.19 -2.01
N GLY A 51 9.25 -3.22 -1.79
CA GLY A 51 9.46 -1.82 -2.12
C GLY A 51 10.25 -1.03 -1.07
N ASN A 52 10.82 -1.70 -0.06
CA ASN A 52 11.56 -1.07 1.04
C ASN A 52 10.77 0.08 1.72
N ALA A 53 9.46 -0.07 1.83
CA ALA A 53 8.59 0.94 2.38
C ALA A 53 8.75 1.05 3.91
N THR A 54 8.80 2.28 4.40
CA THR A 54 8.81 2.54 5.85
C THR A 54 7.40 2.48 6.46
N TYR A 55 6.36 2.74 5.65
CA TYR A 55 4.99 2.84 6.11
C TYR A 55 4.02 2.05 5.23
N LEU A 56 3.12 1.29 5.86
CA LEU A 56 1.89 0.78 5.27
C LEU A 56 0.72 1.59 5.83
N VAL A 57 0.14 2.46 5.01
CA VAL A 57 -0.95 3.35 5.43
C VAL A 57 -2.30 2.69 5.14
N THR A 58 -3.10 2.41 6.17
CA THR A 58 -4.41 1.75 6.02
C THR A 58 -5.37 2.10 7.15
N HIS A 59 -6.68 2.11 6.85
CA HIS A 59 -7.71 2.20 7.89
C HIS A 59 -7.89 0.86 8.63
N ASN A 60 -7.47 -0.26 8.03
CA ASN A 60 -7.69 -1.62 8.53
C ASN A 60 -6.56 -2.08 9.46
N ILE A 61 -6.02 -1.18 10.31
CA ILE A 61 -4.83 -1.47 11.15
C ILE A 61 -4.95 -2.81 11.90
N ARG A 62 -6.15 -3.13 12.41
CA ARG A 62 -6.40 -4.34 13.21
C ARG A 62 -6.01 -5.62 12.48
N ASP A 63 -6.21 -5.66 11.16
CA ASP A 63 -5.93 -6.85 10.35
C ASP A 63 -4.43 -7.10 10.22
N PHE A 64 -3.61 -6.05 10.41
CA PHE A 64 -2.15 -6.08 10.34
C PHE A 64 -1.45 -6.04 11.71
N GLN A 65 -2.18 -6.01 12.83
CA GLN A 65 -1.56 -5.97 14.17
C GLN A 65 -0.92 -7.31 14.54
N THR A 66 -1.55 -8.41 14.13
CA THR A 66 -1.14 -9.77 14.50
C THR A 66 -0.51 -10.46 13.29
N MET A 67 0.72 -10.04 13.00
CA MET A 67 1.59 -10.73 12.03
C MET A 67 2.47 -11.75 12.74
N GLU A 68 2.61 -12.94 12.18
CA GLU A 68 3.58 -13.94 12.66
C GLU A 68 5.02 -13.49 12.39
N LEU A 69 5.27 -12.93 11.20
CA LEU A 69 6.52 -12.32 10.80
C LEU A 69 6.52 -10.83 11.16
N ARG A 70 7.58 -10.39 11.83
CA ARG A 70 7.78 -8.98 12.19
C ARG A 70 8.82 -8.34 11.29
N PHE A 71 8.48 -7.16 10.77
CA PHE A 71 9.35 -6.35 9.92
C PHE A 71 9.62 -5.02 10.64
N PRO A 72 10.72 -4.91 11.41
CA PRO A 72 10.96 -3.73 12.27
C PRO A 72 11.04 -2.41 11.49
N GLY A 73 11.41 -2.44 10.21
CA GLY A 73 11.46 -1.28 9.33
C GLY A 73 10.10 -0.84 8.76
N LEU A 74 9.04 -1.65 8.92
CA LEU A 74 7.72 -1.38 8.36
C LEU A 74 6.72 -1.03 9.47
N ARG A 75 6.14 0.17 9.38
CA ARG A 75 5.14 0.66 10.34
C ARG A 75 3.76 0.70 9.69
N VAL A 76 2.79 0.03 10.31
CA VAL A 76 1.39 0.12 9.89
C VAL A 76 0.72 1.28 10.60
N VAL A 77 0.18 2.24 9.85
CA VAL A 77 -0.35 3.51 10.39
C VAL A 77 -1.70 3.86 9.75
N ARG A 78 -2.52 4.67 10.43
CA ARG A 78 -3.73 5.25 9.82
C ARG A 78 -3.32 6.41 8.92
N PRO A 79 -4.13 6.75 7.91
CA PRO A 79 -3.94 8.00 7.15
C PRO A 79 -3.85 9.25 8.02
N THR A 80 -4.57 9.30 9.14
CA THR A 80 -4.51 10.42 10.10
C THR A 80 -3.17 10.56 10.80
N ASP A 81 -2.36 9.51 10.83
CA ASP A 81 -1.10 9.48 11.57
C ASP A 81 0.07 10.02 10.72
N ILE A 82 -0.08 10.04 9.38
CA ILE A 82 0.95 10.49 8.44
C ILE A 82 0.72 11.92 7.94
N THR A 83 -0.45 12.51 8.18
CA THR A 83 -0.70 13.94 7.91
C THR A 83 -0.05 14.80 8.97
N LYS A 84 1.26 15.01 8.80
CA LYS A 84 1.96 16.22 9.22
C LYS A 84 2.69 16.71 7.98
N GLU A 85 2.21 17.81 7.43
CA GLU A 85 3.03 18.64 6.55
C GLU A 85 4.15 19.21 7.44
N ASP A 86 5.40 18.86 7.13
CA ASP A 86 6.59 19.65 7.53
C ASP A 86 6.93 20.62 6.40
#